data_AF-A0A8T8SIQ7-F1
#
_entry.id   AF-A0A8T8SIQ7-F1
#
_cell.length_a   1.000
_cell.length_b   1.000
_cell.length_c   1.000
_cell.angle_alpha   90.00
_cell.angle_beta   90.00
_cell.angle_gamma   90.00
#
_symmetry.space_group_name_H-M   'P 1'
#
loop_
_entity.id
_entity.type
_entity.pdbx_description
1 polymer ?
#
loop_
_entity_poly.entity_id
_entity_poly.type
_entity_poly.pdbx_seq_one_letter_code
_entity_poly.pdbx_strand_id
1 'polypeptide(L)'
;MTPPIATEHVPMVATPVAVKTLDSTGYPVAHGQAKRTQESAQVAKEDYNGNYVFAPIKEWQTSRAMTSRYFKSMHDATISDVIIVGCGSAGATCCYTLAKARPDLRITVLEASVSPGGGCWLGGQLMTPMVVRKPANLFLDEIEVAYEDEGDFVVVKHAALFMSTLMSKMLA
;
A
#
# COMPACT_ATOMS: atom_id res chain seq x y z
N MET A 1 -16.65 -11.55 9.34
CA MET A 1 -16.91 -12.96 8.96
C MET A 1 -15.58 -13.56 8.52
N THR A 2 -15.00 -14.44 9.33
CA THR A 2 -13.70 -15.09 9.04
C THR A 2 -13.91 -16.11 7.91
N PRO A 3 -13.02 -16.18 6.90
CA PRO A 3 -13.16 -17.19 5.85
C PRO A 3 -12.89 -18.60 6.42
N PRO A 4 -13.52 -19.65 5.85
CA PRO A 4 -13.34 -21.01 6.32
C PRO A 4 -11.92 -21.53 6.03
N ILE A 5 -11.39 -22.33 6.97
CA ILE A 5 -10.11 -23.05 6.82
C ILE A 5 -10.28 -24.16 5.78
N ALA A 6 -9.39 -24.18 4.79
CA ALA A 6 -9.28 -25.30 3.85
C ALA A 6 -8.60 -26.48 4.56
N THR A 7 -9.37 -27.53 4.86
CA THR A 7 -8.83 -28.82 5.31
C THR A 7 -8.70 -29.74 4.08
N GLU A 8 -7.52 -29.78 3.47
CA GLU A 8 -7.19 -30.84 2.51
C GLU A 8 -6.39 -31.94 3.20
N HIS A 9 -6.82 -33.18 3.01
CA HIS A 9 -6.15 -34.38 3.49
C HIS A 9 -5.01 -34.71 2.51
N VAL A 10 -3.80 -34.23 2.78
CA VAL A 10 -2.63 -34.58 1.98
C VAL A 10 -2.18 -36.00 2.36
N PRO A 11 -2.20 -36.98 1.44
CA PRO A 11 -1.60 -38.28 1.73
C PRO A 11 -0.10 -38.10 1.95
N MET A 12 0.40 -38.53 3.12
CA MET A 12 1.81 -38.50 3.45
C MET A 12 2.58 -39.49 2.59
N VAL A 13 3.10 -39.04 1.44
CA VAL A 13 4.19 -39.72 0.77
C VAL A 13 5.45 -39.36 1.53
N ALA A 14 6.00 -40.32 2.27
CA ALA A 14 7.28 -40.17 2.96
C ALA A 14 8.38 -39.98 1.91
N THR A 15 8.65 -38.71 1.57
CA THR A 15 9.84 -38.36 0.82
C THR A 15 10.99 -38.39 1.83
N PRO A 16 12.05 -39.19 1.63
CA PRO A 16 13.15 -39.21 2.57
C PRO A 16 13.74 -37.80 2.66
N VAL A 17 13.62 -37.19 3.85
CA VAL A 17 14.21 -35.89 4.13
C VAL A 17 15.72 -36.09 4.10
N ALA A 18 16.37 -35.57 3.07
CA ALA A 18 17.82 -35.51 3.02
C ALA A 18 18.30 -34.64 4.20
N VAL A 19 18.83 -35.30 5.23
CA VAL A 19 19.49 -34.63 6.36
C VAL A 19 20.72 -33.93 5.79
N LYS A 20 20.65 -32.61 5.63
CA LYS A 20 21.83 -31.81 5.29
C LYS A 20 22.71 -31.78 6.53
N THR A 21 23.96 -32.24 6.38
CA THR A 21 25.00 -31.99 7.37
C THR A 21 25.17 -30.48 7.52
N LEU A 22 24.97 -30.00 8.74
CA LEU A 22 25.19 -28.61 9.13
C LEU A 22 26.65 -28.46 9.54
N ASP A 23 27.27 -27.32 9.25
CA ASP A 23 28.56 -26.97 9.83
C ASP A 23 28.42 -26.63 11.33
N SER A 24 29.54 -26.40 12.01
CA SER A 24 29.58 -26.05 13.44
C SER A 24 28.89 -24.71 13.78
N THR A 25 28.43 -23.97 12.77
CA THR A 25 27.66 -22.73 12.91
C THR A 25 26.17 -22.90 12.59
N GLY A 26 25.73 -24.11 12.27
CA GLY A 26 24.32 -24.44 12.01
C GLY A 26 23.85 -24.06 10.61
N TYR A 27 24.76 -23.79 9.66
CA TYR A 27 24.41 -23.46 8.27
C TYR A 27 24.66 -24.64 7.32
N PRO A 28 23.86 -24.79 6.26
CA PRO A 28 24.00 -25.89 5.31
C PRO A 28 25.24 -25.70 4.43
N VAL A 29 26.11 -26.72 4.40
CA VAL A 29 27.34 -26.73 3.59
C VAL A 29 27.00 -26.77 2.10
N ALA A 30 27.54 -25.83 1.33
CA ALA A 30 27.25 -25.68 -0.09
C ALA A 30 27.94 -26.78 -0.92
N HIS A 31 27.22 -27.83 -1.28
CA HIS A 31 27.63 -28.75 -2.33
C HIS A 31 26.60 -28.81 -3.45
N GLY A 32 27.08 -28.53 -4.67
CA GLY A 32 26.53 -28.97 -5.95
C GLY A 32 25.11 -28.49 -6.26
N GLN A 33 24.99 -27.53 -7.19
CA GLN A 33 23.71 -27.20 -7.80
C GLN A 33 23.13 -28.45 -8.49
N ALA A 34 22.21 -29.14 -7.83
CA ALA A 34 21.32 -30.07 -8.50
C ALA A 34 20.45 -29.25 -9.45
N LYS A 35 20.66 -29.45 -10.76
CA LYS A 35 19.78 -28.94 -11.83
C LYS A 35 18.35 -29.37 -11.54
N ARG A 36 17.55 -28.46 -10.99
CA ARG A 36 16.09 -28.62 -10.88
C ARG A 36 15.55 -28.63 -12.31
N THR A 37 14.95 -29.74 -12.69
CA THR A 37 14.23 -29.96 -13.96
C THR A 37 13.35 -28.74 -14.27
N GLN A 38 13.51 -28.16 -15.46
CA GLN A 38 12.66 -27.09 -15.95
C GLN A 38 11.26 -27.66 -16.19
N GLU A 39 10.36 -27.49 -15.21
CA GLU A 39 8.93 -27.44 -15.50
C GLU A 39 8.72 -26.30 -16.50
N SER A 40 8.10 -26.62 -17.63
CA SER A 40 7.76 -25.69 -18.71
C SER A 40 7.22 -24.38 -18.13
N ALA A 41 7.97 -23.29 -18.32
CA ALA A 41 7.57 -21.97 -17.86
C ALA A 41 6.27 -21.58 -18.56
N GLN A 42 5.16 -21.62 -17.82
CA GLN A 42 3.89 -21.05 -18.27
C GLN A 42 4.13 -19.54 -18.40
N VAL A 43 4.24 -19.06 -19.65
CA VAL A 43 4.51 -17.65 -19.95
C VAL A 43 3.26 -16.86 -19.63
N ALA A 44 3.38 -15.81 -18.83
CA ALA A 44 2.27 -14.90 -18.54
C ALA A 44 1.67 -14.39 -19.87
N LYS A 45 0.35 -14.42 -19.99
CA LYS A 45 -0.39 -14.06 -21.19
C LYS A 45 -1.46 -13.03 -20.84
N GLU A 46 -1.35 -11.86 -21.46
CA GLU A 46 -2.40 -10.85 -21.42
C GLU A 46 -3.46 -11.18 -22.49
N ASP A 47 -4.69 -11.46 -22.06
CA ASP A 47 -5.81 -11.75 -22.96
C ASP A 47 -7.15 -11.42 -22.27
N TYR A 48 -7.74 -10.28 -22.61
CA TYR A 48 -9.04 -9.83 -22.08
C TYR A 48 -10.24 -10.59 -22.66
N ASN A 49 -10.02 -11.52 -23.60
CA ASN A 49 -11.06 -12.38 -24.17
C ASN A 49 -11.20 -13.72 -23.44
N GLY A 50 -10.58 -13.89 -22.26
CA GLY A 50 -10.82 -15.01 -21.35
C GLY A 50 -9.66 -16.00 -21.17
N ASN A 51 -8.51 -15.81 -21.83
CA ASN A 51 -7.32 -16.65 -21.62
C ASN A 51 -6.19 -15.90 -20.90
N TYR A 52 -6.52 -15.02 -19.96
CA TYR A 52 -5.53 -14.29 -19.19
C TYR A 52 -4.80 -15.25 -18.24
N VAL A 53 -3.46 -15.26 -18.30
CA VAL A 53 -2.62 -16.11 -17.46
C VAL A 53 -1.59 -15.22 -16.74
N PHE A 54 -1.66 -15.16 -15.41
CA PHE A 54 -0.64 -14.48 -14.61
C PHE A 54 0.66 -15.30 -14.56
N ALA A 55 1.77 -14.62 -14.29
CA ALA A 55 3.03 -15.30 -14.01
C ALA A 55 2.88 -16.23 -12.79
N PRO A 56 3.53 -17.41 -12.79
CA PRO A 56 3.47 -18.32 -11.66
C PRO A 56 4.11 -17.69 -10.42
N ILE A 57 3.41 -17.76 -9.28
CA ILE A 57 3.86 -17.27 -7.98
C ILE A 57 3.57 -18.31 -6.89
N LYS A 58 4.38 -18.32 -5.83
CA LYS A 58 4.16 -19.13 -4.62
C LYS A 58 3.78 -18.24 -3.44
N GLU A 59 2.94 -18.74 -2.56
CA GLU A 59 2.34 -18.02 -1.42
C GLU A 59 3.41 -17.41 -0.50
N TRP A 60 4.52 -18.13 -0.28
CA TRP A 60 5.62 -17.65 0.55
C TRP A 60 6.32 -16.42 -0.04
N GLN A 61 6.29 -16.23 -1.36
CA GLN A 61 6.89 -15.05 -2.01
C GLN A 61 6.11 -13.80 -1.63
N THR A 62 4.78 -13.87 -1.70
CA THR A 62 3.87 -12.77 -1.29
C THR A 62 3.99 -12.49 0.21
N SER A 63 3.98 -13.53 1.05
CA SER A 63 4.15 -13.39 2.50
C SER A 63 5.45 -12.67 2.86
N ARG A 64 6.59 -13.14 2.32
CA ARG A 64 7.89 -12.49 2.55
C ARG A 64 7.95 -11.06 2.01
N ALA A 65 7.35 -10.80 0.86
CA ALA A 65 7.32 -9.47 0.25
C ALA A 65 6.59 -8.44 1.13
N MET A 66 5.46 -8.82 1.74
CA MET A 66 4.69 -7.93 2.62
C MET A 66 5.38 -7.75 3.97
N THR A 67 5.75 -8.86 4.63
CA THR A 67 6.36 -8.84 5.96
C THR A 67 7.68 -8.06 5.97
N SER A 68 8.58 -8.32 5.02
CA SER A 68 9.89 -7.63 4.98
C SER A 68 9.77 -6.10 4.90
N ARG A 69 8.86 -5.59 4.06
CA ARG A 69 8.65 -4.15 3.88
C ARG A 69 7.99 -3.52 5.11
N TYR A 70 6.95 -4.15 5.63
CA TYR A 70 6.23 -3.62 6.79
C TYR A 70 7.12 -3.52 8.02
N PHE A 71 7.89 -4.57 8.32
CA PHE A 71 8.81 -4.56 9.45
C PHE A 71 9.97 -3.57 9.26
N LYS A 72 10.43 -3.35 8.03
CA LYS A 72 11.39 -2.28 7.73
C LYS A 72 10.77 -0.90 8.04
N SER A 73 9.59 -0.60 7.50
CA SER A 73 8.91 0.67 7.75
C SER A 73 8.65 0.89 9.24
N MET A 74 8.24 -0.16 9.96
CA MET A 74 8.02 -0.11 11.41
C MET A 74 9.32 0.15 12.17
N HIS A 75 10.41 -0.56 11.84
CA HIS A 75 11.71 -0.36 12.46
C HIS A 75 12.22 1.06 12.24
N ASP A 76 12.16 1.53 10.99
CA ASP A 76 12.58 2.88 10.66
C ASP A 76 11.69 3.90 11.41
N ALA A 77 10.38 3.67 11.56
CA ALA A 77 9.44 4.59 12.20
C ALA A 77 9.56 4.66 13.73
N THR A 78 10.33 3.77 14.36
CA THR A 78 10.58 3.79 15.81
C THR A 78 11.20 5.11 16.27
N ILE A 79 11.95 5.77 15.40
CA ILE A 79 12.46 7.13 15.58
C ILE A 79 11.92 7.96 14.43
N SER A 80 11.10 8.97 14.73
CA SER A 80 10.49 9.86 13.74
C SER A 80 10.68 11.31 14.19
N ASP A 81 10.89 12.23 13.24
CA ASP A 81 11.03 13.67 13.55
C ASP A 81 9.66 14.29 13.82
N VAL A 82 8.64 13.85 13.07
CA VAL A 82 7.27 14.34 13.19
C VAL A 82 6.31 13.15 13.18
N ILE A 83 5.36 13.15 14.10
CA ILE A 83 4.27 12.17 14.15
C ILE A 83 2.94 12.91 13.95
N ILE A 84 2.19 12.52 12.91
CA ILE A 84 0.86 13.06 12.61
C ILE A 84 -0.16 11.99 13.00
N VAL A 85 -1.07 12.31 13.93
CA VAL A 85 -2.15 11.42 14.35
C VAL A 85 -3.44 11.82 13.65
N GLY A 86 -3.95 10.92 12.81
CA GLY A 86 -5.11 11.13 11.95
C GLY A 86 -4.73 11.63 10.56
N CYS A 87 -5.05 10.84 9.54
CA CYS A 87 -4.89 11.12 8.12
C CYS A 87 -6.20 11.60 7.50
N GLY A 88 -6.88 12.55 8.15
CA GLY A 88 -8.01 13.28 7.57
C GLY A 88 -7.55 14.36 6.59
N SER A 89 -8.46 15.23 6.14
CA SER A 89 -8.12 16.36 5.27
C SER A 89 -7.00 17.25 5.84
N ALA A 90 -7.10 17.62 7.11
CA ALA A 90 -6.11 18.44 7.78
C ALA A 90 -4.76 17.72 7.97
N GLY A 91 -4.77 16.47 8.42
CA GLY A 91 -3.57 15.67 8.65
C GLY A 91 -2.82 15.36 7.36
N ALA A 92 -3.53 14.99 6.30
CA ALA A 92 -2.94 14.74 4.99
C ALA A 92 -2.39 16.03 4.35
N THR A 93 -3.09 17.16 4.50
CA THR A 93 -2.60 18.46 4.02
C THR A 93 -1.34 18.89 4.78
N CYS A 94 -1.32 18.72 6.11
CA CYS A 94 -0.14 18.97 6.94
C CYS A 94 1.05 18.11 6.50
N CYS A 95 0.83 16.81 6.31
CA CYS A 95 1.85 15.88 5.84
C CYS A 95 2.40 16.28 4.48
N TYR A 96 1.54 16.55 3.50
CA TYR A 96 1.95 16.97 2.15
C TYR A 96 2.80 18.26 2.18
N THR A 97 2.34 19.29 2.90
CA THR A 97 3.08 20.56 3.00
C THR A 97 4.43 20.38 3.70
N LEU A 98 4.48 19.60 4.78
CA LEU A 98 5.73 19.32 5.50
C LEU A 98 6.71 18.50 4.67
N ALA A 99 6.24 17.43 4.02
CA ALA A 99 7.07 16.58 3.17
C ALA A 99 7.67 17.36 2.00
N LYS A 100 6.89 18.26 1.38
CA LYS A 100 7.35 19.14 0.31
C LYS A 100 8.36 20.19 0.78
N ALA A 101 8.11 20.81 1.93
CA ALA A 101 9.00 21.85 2.47
C ALA A 101 10.31 21.29 3.03
N ARG A 102 10.27 20.09 3.60
CA ARG A 102 11.38 19.47 4.33
C ARG A 102 11.46 17.97 4.01
N PRO A 103 12.00 17.61 2.83
CA PRO A 103 12.14 16.22 2.42
C PRO A 103 13.18 15.44 3.23
N ASP A 104 13.98 16.13 4.04
CA ASP A 104 14.94 15.56 4.97
C ASP A 104 14.29 14.98 6.24
N LEU A 105 13.08 15.42 6.58
CA LEU A 105 12.38 14.98 7.80
C LEU A 105 11.69 13.64 7.61
N ARG A 106 11.78 12.81 8.64
CA ARG A 106 11.04 11.57 8.74
C ARG A 106 9.67 11.80 9.36
N ILE A 107 8.65 11.83 8.52
CA ILE A 107 7.25 12.05 8.90
C ILE A 107 6.52 10.71 8.99
N THR A 108 5.99 10.37 10.16
CA THR A 108 5.18 9.17 10.39
C THR A 108 3.72 9.55 10.62
N VAL A 109 2.82 9.02 9.79
CA VAL A 109 1.37 9.24 9.92
C VAL A 109 0.73 8.00 10.54
N LEU A 110 0.00 8.20 11.64
CA LEU A 110 -0.76 7.17 12.33
C LEU A 110 -2.25 7.41 12.11
N GLU A 111 -2.92 6.48 11.43
CA GLU A 111 -4.36 6.53 11.19
C GLU A 111 -5.04 5.35 11.88
N ALA A 112 -6.20 5.61 12.49
CA ALA A 112 -6.93 4.59 13.25
C ALA A 112 -7.74 3.67 12.33
N SER A 113 -8.26 4.20 11.23
CA SER A 113 -9.04 3.44 10.25
C SER A 113 -8.15 2.73 9.23
N VAL A 114 -8.68 1.66 8.61
CA VAL A 114 -8.05 1.02 7.45
C VAL A 114 -8.04 1.95 6.24
N SER A 115 -9.12 2.74 6.08
CA SER A 115 -9.23 3.75 5.02
C SER A 115 -8.82 5.13 5.57
N PRO A 116 -7.73 5.73 5.06
CA PRO A 116 -7.39 7.12 5.39
C PRO A 116 -8.46 8.08 4.84
N GLY A 117 -8.36 9.36 5.18
CA GLY A 117 -9.23 10.42 4.67
C GLY A 117 -10.27 10.93 5.65
N GLY A 118 -10.56 10.18 6.71
CA GLY A 118 -11.51 10.60 7.75
C GLY A 118 -12.87 10.97 7.17
N GLY A 119 -13.39 12.15 7.50
CA GLY A 119 -14.67 12.65 6.98
C GLY A 119 -14.62 13.20 5.55
N CYS A 120 -13.46 13.20 4.89
CA CYS A 120 -13.24 13.87 3.60
C CYS A 120 -13.64 13.01 2.38
N TRP A 121 -14.47 11.98 2.59
CA TRP A 121 -15.00 11.14 1.51
C TRP A 121 -16.33 11.64 0.95
N LEU A 122 -17.09 12.41 1.74
CA LEU A 122 -18.38 12.98 1.36
C LEU A 122 -18.48 14.44 1.85
N GLY A 123 -19.44 15.17 1.30
CA GLY A 123 -19.89 16.46 1.82
C GLY A 123 -20.92 16.30 2.94
N GLY A 124 -21.64 17.40 3.23
CA GLY A 124 -22.70 17.40 4.24
C GLY A 124 -23.87 16.49 3.87
N GLN A 125 -24.53 15.88 4.87
CA GLN A 125 -25.74 15.08 4.68
C GLN A 125 -25.59 13.95 3.63
N LEU A 126 -24.42 13.30 3.58
CA LEU A 126 -24.07 12.25 2.62
C LEU A 126 -24.06 12.70 1.15
N MET A 127 -24.10 14.01 0.90
CA MET A 127 -23.96 14.56 -0.45
C MET A 127 -22.52 14.45 -0.93
N THR A 128 -22.33 14.54 -2.24
CA THR A 128 -21.05 14.32 -2.91
C THR A 128 -20.15 15.56 -3.00
N PRO A 129 -20.67 16.77 -3.33
CA PRO A 129 -19.83 17.94 -3.59
C PRO A 129 -19.09 18.43 -2.35
N MET A 130 -17.87 18.92 -2.56
CA MET A 130 -17.08 19.57 -1.54
C MET A 130 -16.98 21.06 -1.83
N VAL A 131 -17.48 21.87 -0.91
CA VAL A 131 -17.40 23.33 -0.99
C VAL A 131 -16.13 23.81 -0.29
N VAL A 132 -15.33 24.60 -0.99
CA VAL A 132 -14.08 25.18 -0.49
C VAL A 132 -14.10 26.69 -0.69
N ARG A 133 -14.00 27.47 0.39
CA ARG A 133 -14.00 28.94 0.31
C ARG A 133 -12.64 29.46 -0.15
N LYS A 134 -12.61 30.54 -0.93
CA LYS A 134 -11.35 31.21 -1.30
C LYS A 134 -10.72 31.84 -0.03
N PRO A 135 -9.37 31.82 0.13
CA PRO A 135 -8.34 31.51 -0.87
C PRO A 135 -7.88 30.04 -0.91
N ALA A 136 -8.63 29.09 -0.33
CA ALA A 136 -8.20 27.69 -0.28
C ALA A 136 -8.24 26.98 -1.66
N ASN A 137 -8.81 27.62 -2.69
CA ASN A 137 -8.70 27.17 -4.07
C ASN A 137 -7.25 27.14 -4.58
N LEU A 138 -6.36 28.01 -4.06
CA LEU A 138 -4.94 28.00 -4.41
C LEU A 138 -4.26 26.68 -4.05
N PHE A 139 -4.71 26.04 -2.96
CA PHE A 139 -4.24 24.71 -2.59
C PHE A 139 -4.76 23.65 -3.57
N LEU A 140 -6.01 23.77 -4.02
CA LEU A 140 -6.57 22.87 -5.03
C LEU A 140 -5.82 22.97 -6.36
N ASP A 141 -5.41 24.18 -6.76
CA ASP A 141 -4.56 24.41 -7.93
C ASP A 141 -3.20 23.71 -7.77
N GLU A 142 -2.58 23.83 -6.58
CA GLU A 142 -1.30 23.18 -6.29
C GLU A 142 -1.37 21.65 -6.37
N ILE A 143 -2.44 21.06 -5.86
CA ILE A 143 -2.66 19.61 -5.94
C ILE A 143 -3.32 19.18 -7.25
N GLU A 144 -3.55 20.10 -8.20
CA GLU A 144 -4.15 19.86 -9.52
C GLU A 144 -5.53 19.19 -9.46
N VAL A 145 -6.35 19.59 -8.48
CA VAL A 145 -7.74 19.13 -8.36
C VAL A 145 -8.67 20.10 -9.07
N ALA A 146 -9.41 19.60 -10.06
CA ALA A 146 -10.39 20.39 -10.77
C ALA A 146 -11.58 20.79 -9.87
N TYR A 147 -12.05 22.02 -10.02
CA TYR A 147 -13.20 22.58 -9.31
C TYR A 147 -14.00 23.52 -10.22
N GLU A 148 -15.26 23.76 -9.83
CA GLU A 148 -16.15 24.75 -10.44
C GLU A 148 -16.13 26.02 -9.57
N ASP A 149 -15.96 27.20 -10.18
CA ASP A 149 -15.85 28.48 -9.47
C ASP A 149 -17.21 29.19 -9.38
N GLU A 150 -17.65 29.51 -8.16
CA GLU A 150 -18.93 30.14 -7.82
C GLU A 150 -18.73 31.52 -7.16
N GLY A 151 -17.58 32.17 -7.38
CA GLY A 151 -17.27 33.49 -6.83
C GLY A 151 -16.44 33.42 -5.56
N ASP A 152 -17.07 33.51 -4.38
CA ASP A 152 -16.36 33.50 -3.08
C ASP A 152 -15.93 32.09 -2.62
N PHE A 153 -16.43 31.06 -3.29
CA PHE A 153 -16.10 29.66 -3.03
C PHE A 153 -16.02 28.89 -4.34
N VAL A 154 -15.40 27.72 -4.27
CA VAL A 154 -15.28 26.76 -5.36
C VAL A 154 -15.87 25.42 -4.92
N VAL A 155 -16.30 24.62 -5.88
CA VAL A 155 -16.94 23.32 -5.64
C VAL A 155 -16.15 22.24 -6.36
N VAL A 156 -15.59 21.30 -5.60
CA VAL A 156 -15.02 20.08 -6.16
C VAL A 156 -16.16 19.08 -6.37
N LYS A 157 -16.22 18.49 -7.57
CA LYS A 157 -17.27 17.55 -7.99
C LYS A 157 -17.56 16.45 -6.96
N HIS A 158 -16.51 15.93 -6.32
CA HIS A 158 -16.64 14.95 -5.26
C HIS A 158 -15.53 15.13 -4.21
N ALA A 159 -15.90 15.11 -2.93
CA ALA A 159 -14.93 15.11 -1.82
C ALA A 159 -13.83 14.02 -1.97
N ALA A 160 -14.20 12.82 -2.43
CA ALA A 160 -13.27 11.74 -2.72
C ALA A 160 -12.20 12.09 -3.78
N LEU A 161 -12.50 12.96 -4.75
CA LEU A 161 -11.53 13.39 -5.76
C LEU A 161 -10.41 14.21 -5.10
N PHE A 162 -10.76 15.11 -4.20
CA PHE A 162 -9.79 15.87 -3.41
C PHE A 162 -8.93 14.92 -2.55
N MET A 163 -9.57 14.06 -1.75
CA MET A 163 -8.86 13.23 -0.78
C MET A 163 -7.95 12.20 -1.48
N SER A 164 -8.42 11.54 -2.54
CA SER A 164 -7.62 10.56 -3.28
C SER A 164 -6.41 11.19 -3.97
N THR A 165 -6.58 12.37 -4.58
CA THR A 165 -5.48 13.10 -5.23
C THR A 165 -4.44 13.55 -4.21
N LEU A 166 -4.88 14.11 -3.08
CA LEU A 166 -3.99 14.51 -1.99
C LEU A 166 -3.22 13.32 -1.41
N MET A 167 -3.89 12.20 -1.15
CA MET A 167 -3.23 10.98 -0.67
C MET A 167 -2.21 10.45 -1.67
N SER A 168 -2.52 10.48 -2.96
CA SER A 168 -1.58 10.05 -4.01
C SER A 168 -0.34 10.94 -4.04
N LYS A 169 -0.49 12.26 -3.90
CA LYS A 169 0.63 13.22 -3.92
C LYS A 169 1.44 13.20 -2.63
N MET A 170 0.83 12.85 -1.49
CA MET A 170 1.51 12.75 -0.20
C MET A 170 2.47 11.56 -0.12
N LEU A 171 2.23 10.49 -0.89
CA LEU A 171 3.05 9.28 -0.91
C LEU A 171 4.18 9.30 -1.94
N ALA A 172 4.22 10.32 -2.81
CA ALA A 172 5.20 10.48 -3.89
C ALA A 172 6.45 11.23 -3.40
#